data_AF-A0A2X1QKP2-F1
#
_entry.id   AF-A0A2X1QKP2-F1
#
_cell.length_a   1.000
_cell.length_b   1.000
_cell.length_c   1.000
_cell.angle_alpha   90.00
_cell.angle_beta   90.00
_cell.angle_gamma   90.00
#
_symmetry.space_group_name_H-M   'P 1'
#
loop_
_entity.id
_entity.type
_entity.pdbx_description
1 polymer ?
#
loop_
_entity_poly.entity_id
_entity_poly.type
_entity_poly.pdbx_seq_one_letter_code
_entity_poly.pdbx_strand_id
1 'polypeptide(L)'
;MPLNRLLKKPEQLNMDRVNAQQTRRFLDRVVGFMVSPLLWKKVARGLSAGRVQSVAVKLLVEREREIKAFQPEEYWEVAVLTNNQNKQAIRLDVTDYKGKKFDPKNQKEAQSAVDFLNVSDYVVHRFGN
;
A
#
# COMPACT_ATOMS: atom_id res chain seq x y z
N MET A 1 -3.67 32.42 -14.49
CA MET A 1 -4.49 33.33 -15.34
C MET A 1 -3.96 34.75 -15.19
N PRO A 2 -3.73 35.52 -16.27
CA PRO A 2 -3.22 36.89 -16.17
C PRO A 2 -4.31 37.88 -15.69
N LEU A 3 -3.91 38.82 -14.82
CA LEU A 3 -4.76 39.82 -14.14
C LEU A 3 -5.70 40.59 -15.09
N ASN A 4 -5.20 40.94 -16.29
CA ASN A 4 -5.95 41.69 -17.31
C ASN A 4 -7.23 40.99 -17.80
N ARG A 5 -7.38 39.68 -17.58
CA ARG A 5 -8.57 38.92 -17.99
C ARG A 5 -9.65 38.91 -16.88
N LEU A 6 -9.27 38.99 -15.61
CA LEU A 6 -10.19 39.00 -14.46
C LEU A 6 -10.95 40.33 -14.33
N LEU A 7 -10.28 41.45 -14.63
CA LEU A 7 -10.89 42.79 -14.59
C LEU A 7 -11.95 43.01 -15.67
N LYS A 8 -11.94 42.20 -16.75
CA LYS A 8 -12.90 42.31 -17.87
C LYS A 8 -14.26 41.67 -17.58
N LYS A 9 -14.35 40.79 -16.58
CA LYS A 9 -15.60 40.15 -16.13
C LYS A 9 -15.55 39.97 -14.61
N PRO A 10 -15.91 41.00 -13.82
CA PRO A 10 -16.02 40.84 -12.38
C PRO A 10 -17.13 39.83 -12.07
N GLU A 11 -16.76 38.69 -11.48
CA GLU A 11 -17.73 37.75 -10.94
C GLU A 11 -18.28 38.28 -9.61
N GLN A 12 -19.59 38.10 -9.40
CA GLN A 12 -20.20 38.39 -8.12
C GLN A 12 -19.73 37.37 -7.07
N LEU A 13 -19.63 37.81 -5.83
CA LEU A 13 -19.26 36.94 -4.72
C LEU A 13 -20.27 35.80 -4.59
N ASN A 14 -19.81 34.57 -4.78
CA ASN A 14 -20.64 33.39 -4.57
C ASN A 14 -20.78 33.12 -3.06
N MET A 15 -21.96 33.45 -2.53
CA MET A 15 -22.26 33.28 -1.10
C MET A 15 -22.28 31.82 -0.65
N ASP A 16 -22.62 30.87 -1.52
CA ASP A 16 -22.60 29.44 -1.18
C ASP A 16 -21.18 28.95 -0.87
N ARG A 17 -20.19 29.43 -1.63
CA ARG A 17 -18.78 29.13 -1.37
C ARG A 17 -18.28 29.76 -0.07
N VAL A 18 -18.75 30.97 0.25
CA VAL A 18 -18.43 31.65 1.52
C VAL A 18 -19.02 30.87 2.69
N ASN A 19 -20.31 30.51 2.60
CA ASN A 19 -21.01 29.75 3.63
C ASN A 19 -20.37 28.38 3.84
N ALA A 20 -20.03 27.66 2.76
CA ALA A 20 -19.33 26.38 2.85
C ALA A 20 -17.98 26.50 3.60
N GLN A 21 -17.21 27.55 3.32
CA GLN A 21 -15.93 27.79 4.01
C GLN A 21 -16.14 28.19 5.48
N GLN A 22 -17.17 28.98 5.79
CA GLN A 22 -17.51 29.32 7.17
C GLN A 22 -17.95 28.08 7.97
N THR A 23 -18.81 27.23 7.40
CA THR A 23 -19.23 25.97 8.01
C THR A 23 -18.03 25.06 8.27
N ARG A 24 -17.11 24.92 7.30
CA ARG A 24 -15.87 24.15 7.50
C ARG A 24 -15.06 24.68 8.69
N ARG A 25 -14.85 26.00 8.76
CA ARG A 25 -14.11 26.64 9.87
C ARG A 25 -14.82 26.44 11.21
N PHE A 26 -16.14 26.50 11.22
CA PHE A 26 -16.93 26.24 12.42
C PHE A 26 -16.73 24.80 12.91
N LEU A 27 -16.87 23.81 12.03
CA LEU A 27 -16.66 22.40 12.36
C LEU A 27 -15.24 22.12 12.88
N ASP A 28 -14.22 22.70 12.24
CA ASP A 28 -12.83 22.54 12.66
C ASP A 28 -12.60 23.11 14.09
N ARG A 29 -13.24 24.24 14.42
CA ARG A 29 -13.18 24.84 15.77
C ARG A 29 -13.94 24.04 16.82
N VAL A 30 -15.13 23.54 16.50
CA VAL A 30 -15.93 22.71 17.42
C VAL A 30 -15.14 21.50 17.88
N VAL A 31 -14.53 20.77 16.95
CA VAL A 31 -13.69 19.61 17.28
C VAL A 31 -12.47 20.04 18.11
N GLY A 32 -11.79 21.11 17.71
CA GLY A 32 -10.62 21.63 18.44
C GLY A 32 -10.93 22.04 19.88
N PHE A 33 -11.98 22.84 20.10
CA PHE A 33 -12.29 23.41 21.42
C PHE A 33 -13.09 22.47 22.32
N MET A 34 -13.90 21.56 21.79
CA MET A 34 -14.67 20.63 22.63
C MET A 34 -13.91 19.35 22.95
N VAL A 35 -13.13 18.82 22.01
CA VAL A 35 -12.48 17.51 22.19
C VAL A 35 -11.12 17.65 22.90
N SER A 36 -10.36 18.72 22.65
CA SER A 36 -9.05 18.90 23.31
C SER A 36 -9.12 18.99 24.85
N PRO A 37 -10.09 19.69 25.47
CA PRO A 37 -10.24 19.69 26.93
C PRO A 37 -10.56 18.31 27.51
N LEU A 38 -11.31 17.47 26.78
CA LEU A 38 -11.59 16.10 27.19
C LEU A 38 -10.32 15.24 27.18
N LEU A 39 -9.46 15.42 26.17
CA LEU A 39 -8.16 14.74 26.11
C LEU A 39 -7.25 15.16 27.27
N TRP A 40 -7.26 16.43 27.68
CA TRP A 40 -6.49 16.88 28.84
C TRP A 40 -6.93 16.25 30.15
N LYS A 41 -8.25 16.05 30.31
CA LYS A 41 -8.82 15.44 31.51
C LYS A 41 -8.58 13.93 31.58
N LYS A 42 -8.53 13.24 30.43
CA LYS A 42 -8.54 11.77 30.36
C LYS A 42 -7.22 11.14 29.95
N VAL A 43 -6.34 11.86 29.25
CA VAL A 43 -5.11 11.32 28.69
C VAL A 43 -3.90 12.10 29.17
N ALA A 44 -3.70 13.33 28.67
CA ALA A 44 -2.58 14.19 29.06
C ALA A 44 -2.84 15.65 28.69
N ARG A 45 -2.36 16.57 29.53
CA ARG A 45 -2.39 18.02 29.23
C ARG A 45 -1.59 18.33 27.96
N GLY A 46 -2.08 19.27 27.15
CA GLY A 46 -1.40 19.72 25.92
C GLY A 46 -1.75 18.92 24.66
N LEU A 47 -2.55 17.85 24.76
CA LEU A 47 -3.03 17.13 23.59
C LEU A 47 -4.07 17.93 22.80
N SER A 48 -4.03 17.82 21.47
CA SER A 48 -5.01 18.44 20.58
C SER A 48 -5.79 17.38 19.82
N ALA A 49 -7.06 17.68 19.57
CA ALA A 49 -7.90 16.93 18.66
C ALA A 49 -8.28 17.81 17.48
N GLY A 50 -8.30 17.23 16.28
CA GLY A 50 -8.65 17.96 15.07
C GLY A 50 -9.37 17.04 14.12
N ARG A 51 -10.41 17.56 13.46
CA ARG A 51 -11.27 16.78 12.56
C ARG A 51 -10.47 16.00 11.50
N VAL A 52 -9.38 16.59 10.99
CA VAL A 52 -8.50 15.97 9.98
C VAL A 52 -7.27 15.33 10.61
N GLN A 53 -6.62 16.01 11.56
CA GLN A 53 -5.38 15.54 12.19
C GLN A 53 -5.58 14.22 12.94
N SER A 54 -6.68 14.07 13.67
CA SER A 54 -6.95 12.84 14.44
C SER A 54 -7.19 11.62 13.54
N VAL A 55 -7.80 11.81 12.36
CA VAL A 55 -7.98 10.74 11.37
C VAL A 55 -6.64 10.36 10.72
N ALA A 56 -5.81 11.34 10.38
CA ALA A 56 -4.47 11.07 9.84
C ALA A 56 -3.61 10.27 10.82
N VAL A 57 -3.62 10.65 12.11
CA VAL A 57 -2.92 9.91 13.16
C VAL A 57 -3.48 8.50 13.31
N LYS A 58 -4.80 8.32 13.24
CA LYS A 58 -5.44 7.00 13.29
C LYS A 58 -4.90 6.08 12.19
N LEU A 59 -4.86 6.55 10.94
CA LEU A 59 -4.34 5.75 9.82
C LEU A 59 -2.88 5.33 10.04
N LEU A 60 -2.03 6.23 10.55
CA LEU A 60 -0.64 5.91 10.84
C LEU A 60 -0.53 4.87 11.96
N VAL A 61 -1.29 5.04 13.04
CA VAL A 61 -1.31 4.10 14.17
C VAL A 61 -1.83 2.72 13.74
N GLU A 62 -2.82 2.66 12.85
CA GLU A 62 -3.31 1.40 12.29
C GLU A 62 -2.22 0.69 11.49
N ARG A 63 -1.51 1.40 10.62
CA ARG A 63 -0.36 0.84 9.88
C ARG A 63 0.77 0.37 10.78
N GLU A 64 1.11 1.14 11.80
CA GLU A 64 2.14 0.75 12.76
C GLU A 64 1.74 -0.51 13.54
N ARG A 65 0.44 -0.68 13.85
CA ARG A 65 -0.09 -1.90 14.48
C ARG A 65 -0.03 -3.09 13.52
N GLU A 66 -0.35 -2.91 12.25
CA GLU A 66 -0.20 -3.94 11.22
C GLU A 66 1.26 -4.39 11.10
N ILE A 67 2.21 -3.44 11.06
CA ILE A 67 3.65 -3.74 11.02
C ILE A 67 4.09 -4.49 12.29
N LYS A 68 3.64 -4.08 13.47
CA LYS A 68 3.99 -4.75 14.74
C LYS A 68 3.37 -6.15 14.89
N ALA A 69 2.19 -6.35 14.30
CA ALA A 69 1.51 -7.64 14.30
C ALA A 69 1.99 -8.57 13.18
N PHE A 70 2.78 -8.07 12.23
CA PHE A 70 3.31 -8.85 11.12
C PHE A 70 4.25 -9.93 11.63
N GLN A 71 3.91 -11.19 11.37
CA GLN A 71 4.74 -12.35 11.62
C GLN A 71 5.38 -12.75 10.28
N PRO A 72 6.70 -12.57 10.09
CA PRO A 72 7.37 -12.98 8.86
C PRO A 72 7.22 -14.48 8.66
N GLU A 73 6.74 -14.90 7.49
CA GLU A 73 6.68 -16.29 7.08
C GLU A 73 7.85 -16.61 6.14
N GLU A 74 8.46 -17.77 6.34
CA GLU A 74 9.49 -18.29 5.45
C GLU A 74 8.85 -18.73 4.14
N TYR A 75 9.42 -18.26 3.02
CA TYR A 75 9.05 -18.69 1.68
C TYR A 75 10.31 -18.85 0.85
N TRP A 76 10.26 -19.78 -0.10
CA TRP A 76 11.36 -20.03 -1.01
C TRP A 76 10.90 -19.89 -2.46
N GLU A 77 11.79 -19.36 -3.29
CA GLU A 77 11.63 -19.35 -4.74
C GLU A 77 12.69 -20.27 -5.34
N VAL A 78 12.28 -21.10 -6.30
CA VAL A 78 13.19 -21.98 -7.02
C VAL A 78 13.24 -21.50 -8.46
N ALA A 79 14.46 -21.30 -8.96
CA ALA A 79 14.72 -20.85 -10.31
C ALA A 79 15.75 -21.74 -10.98
N VAL A 80 15.57 -21.92 -12.29
CA VAL A 80 16.46 -22.70 -13.14
C VAL A 80 17.13 -21.77 -14.14
N LEU A 81 18.45 -21.86 -14.23
CA LEU A 81 19.23 -21.20 -15.28
C LEU A 81 19.41 -22.17 -16.44
N THR A 82 18.79 -21.86 -17.57
CA THR A 82 18.85 -22.66 -18.80
C THR A 82 19.43 -21.83 -19.94
N ASN A 83 19.85 -22.47 -21.03
CA ASN A 83 20.24 -21.77 -22.25
C ASN A 83 19.21 -22.02 -23.34
N ASN A 84 18.86 -21.00 -24.12
CA ASN A 84 18.07 -21.20 -25.32
C ASN A 84 18.89 -21.84 -26.45
N GLN A 85 18.24 -22.14 -27.57
CA GLN A 85 18.88 -22.69 -28.77
C GLN A 85 20.05 -21.82 -29.29
N ASN A 86 20.02 -20.51 -29.04
CA ASN A 86 21.07 -19.55 -29.40
C ASN A 86 22.14 -19.37 -28.30
N LYS A 87 22.22 -20.28 -27.32
CA LYS A 87 23.16 -20.24 -26.16
C LYS A 87 23.02 -18.99 -25.28
N GLN A 88 21.85 -18.34 -25.28
CA GLN A 88 21.57 -17.23 -24.38
C GLN A 88 21.01 -17.77 -23.07
N ALA A 89 21.54 -17.30 -21.94
CA ALA A 89 21.06 -17.69 -20.62
C ALA A 89 19.66 -17.13 -20.35
N ILE A 90 18.77 -17.98 -19.85
CA ILE A 90 17.39 -17.69 -19.47
C ILE A 90 17.16 -18.22 -18.05
N ARG A 91 16.70 -17.34 -17.17
CA ARG A 91 16.20 -17.73 -15.85
C ARG A 91 14.71 -18.08 -15.96
N LEU A 92 14.34 -19.24 -15.47
CA LEU A 92 12.97 -19.73 -15.40
C LEU A 92 12.60 -19.96 -13.94
N ASP A 93 11.63 -19.20 -13.42
CA ASP A 93 11.12 -19.41 -12.07
C ASP A 93 10.01 -20.47 -12.08
N VAL A 94 9.99 -21.34 -11.07
CA VAL A 94 9.00 -22.41 -10.94
C VAL A 94 7.70 -21.82 -10.40
N THR A 95 6.65 -21.80 -11.22
CA THR A 95 5.34 -21.25 -10.82
C THR A 95 4.40 -22.31 -10.28
N ASP A 96 4.38 -23.50 -10.89
CA ASP A 96 3.39 -24.54 -10.65
C ASP A 96 4.03 -25.93 -10.61
N TYR A 97 3.53 -26.76 -9.69
CA TYR A 97 3.89 -28.16 -9.58
C TYR A 97 2.61 -29.00 -9.44
N LYS A 98 2.43 -29.98 -10.34
CA LYS A 98 1.23 -30.86 -10.40
C LYS A 98 -0.10 -30.09 -10.41
N GLY A 99 -0.16 -28.97 -11.13
CA GLY A 99 -1.38 -28.15 -11.27
C GLY A 99 -1.74 -27.32 -10.04
N LYS A 100 -0.83 -27.21 -9.07
CA LYS A 100 -0.95 -26.28 -7.93
C LYS A 100 0.21 -25.29 -7.96
N LYS A 101 -0.05 -24.07 -7.48
CA LYS A 101 1.00 -23.07 -7.28
C LYS A 101 2.12 -23.66 -6.41
N PHE A 102 3.34 -23.56 -6.88
CA PHE A 102 4.52 -23.97 -6.14
C PHE A 102 4.87 -22.85 -5.13
N ASP A 103 4.74 -23.15 -3.84
CA ASP A 103 4.96 -22.20 -2.73
C ASP A 103 5.63 -22.94 -1.55
N PRO A 104 6.91 -23.33 -1.69
CA PRO A 104 7.64 -24.06 -0.67
C PRO A 104 7.83 -23.22 0.60
N LYS A 105 7.45 -23.79 1.74
CA LYS A 105 7.46 -23.08 3.04
C LYS A 105 8.74 -23.30 3.85
N ASN A 106 9.63 -24.15 3.37
CA ASN A 106 10.89 -24.45 4.04
C ASN A 106 11.98 -24.86 3.05
N GLN A 107 13.23 -24.82 3.51
CA GLN A 107 14.40 -25.21 2.73
C GLN A 107 14.34 -26.65 2.19
N LYS A 108 13.76 -27.60 2.93
CA LYS A 108 13.74 -29.02 2.53
C LYS A 108 12.84 -29.25 1.32
N GLU A 109 11.68 -28.59 1.27
CA GLU A 109 10.76 -28.61 0.13
C GLU A 109 11.40 -27.96 -1.10
N ALA A 110 12.05 -26.81 -0.92
CA ALA A 110 12.77 -26.14 -1.99
C ALA A 110 13.91 -27.02 -2.54
N GLN A 111 14.69 -27.65 -1.66
CA GLN A 111 15.80 -28.53 -2.07
C GLN A 111 15.30 -29.77 -2.82
N SER A 112 14.20 -30.38 -2.37
CA SER A 112 13.60 -31.51 -3.08
C SER A 112 13.17 -31.15 -4.50
N ALA A 113 12.67 -29.92 -4.71
CA ALA A 113 12.36 -29.42 -6.04
C ALA A 113 13.61 -29.18 -6.89
N VAL A 114 14.68 -28.63 -6.31
CA VAL A 114 15.99 -28.46 -6.99
C VAL A 114 16.55 -29.81 -7.42
N ASP A 115 16.52 -30.81 -6.56
CA ASP A 115 17.04 -32.15 -6.87
C ASP A 115 16.25 -32.80 -8.02
N PHE A 116 14.93 -32.62 -8.05
CA PHE A 116 14.08 -33.06 -9.16
C PHE A 116 14.39 -32.31 -10.47
N LEU A 117 14.59 -31.00 -10.40
CA LEU A 117 14.85 -30.14 -11.57
C LEU A 117 16.24 -30.37 -12.16
N ASN A 118 17.23 -30.76 -11.37
CA ASN A 118 18.58 -31.07 -11.87
C ASN A 118 18.64 -32.29 -12.79
N VAL A 119 17.71 -33.24 -12.63
CA VAL A 119 17.66 -34.50 -13.41
C VAL A 119 16.66 -34.41 -14.56
N SER A 120 15.87 -33.32 -14.63
CA SER A 120 14.77 -33.19 -15.57
C SER A 120 15.21 -32.52 -16.89
N ASP A 121 14.66 -33.00 -18.00
CA ASP A 121 14.77 -32.35 -19.30
C ASP A 121 13.77 -31.19 -19.42
N TYR A 122 14.24 -30.05 -19.93
CA TYR A 122 13.41 -28.85 -20.12
C TYR A 122 12.87 -28.79 -21.55
N VAL A 123 11.54 -28.79 -21.68
CA VAL A 123 10.85 -28.65 -22.96
C VAL A 123 10.04 -27.37 -22.95
N VAL A 124 10.27 -26.51 -23.95
CA VAL A 124 9.46 -25.30 -24.13
C VAL A 124 8.15 -25.70 -24.79
N HIS A 125 7.07 -25.69 -24.02
CA HIS A 125 5.72 -25.76 -24.57
C HIS A 125 5.20 -24.35 -24.88
N ARG A 126 4.69 -24.14 -26.11
CA ARG A 126 3.88 -22.97 -26.41
C ARG A 126 2.56 -23.06 -25.62
N PHE A 127 2.41 -22.19 -24.64
CA PHE A 127 1.10 -21.94 -24.02
C PHE A 127 0.34 -20.92 -24.88
N GLY A 128 -0.73 -21.37 -25.55
CA GLY A 128 -1.71 -20.53 -26.23
C GLY A 128 -1.59 -20.48 -27.77
N ASN A 129 -2.75 -20.64 -28.42
CA ASN A 129 -3.09 -20.06 -29.72
C ASN A 129 -3.38 -18.57 -29.53
#